data_AF-A0A258F2L3-F1
#
_entry.id   AF-A0A258F2L3-F1
#
_cell.length_a   1.000
_cell.length_b   1.000
_cell.length_c   1.000
_cell.angle_alpha   90.00
_cell.angle_beta   90.00
_cell.angle_gamma   90.00
#
_symmetry.space_group_name_H-M   'P 1'
#
loop_
_entity.id
_entity.type
_entity.pdbx_description
1 polymer ?
#
loop_
_entity_poly.entity_id
_entity_poly.type
_entity_poly.pdbx_seq_one_letter_code
_entity_poly.pdbx_strand_id
1 'polypeptide(L)'
;MSRLRLAYLALALWGTVHPMYWFVTYMRETGTGLAGLIEAWSVNASTRGLTWDLTIAAIALTVWIVAETMRKKRWLNLIAIPATFCIGVSCGLPLYLFLRSRPA
;
A
#
# COMPACT_ATOMS: atom_id res chain seq x y z
N MET A 1 -12.81 4.21 20.18
CA MET A 1 -11.80 4.38 19.12
C MET A 1 -11.64 5.88 18.85
N SER A 2 -10.42 6.43 18.84
CA SER A 2 -10.21 7.84 18.44
C SER A 2 -10.69 8.07 17.00
N ARG A 3 -11.29 9.22 16.71
CA ARG A 3 -11.83 9.60 15.37
C ARG A 3 -10.77 9.46 14.27
N LEU A 4 -9.51 9.78 14.57
CA LEU A 4 -8.35 9.61 13.68
C LEU A 4 -8.10 8.15 13.29
N ARG A 5 -8.30 7.23 14.23
CA ARG A 5 -8.08 5.80 14.00
C ARG A 5 -9.16 5.22 13.07
N LEU A 6 -10.39 5.69 13.19
CA LEU A 6 -11.47 5.38 12.23
C LEU A 6 -11.17 5.93 10.84
N ALA A 7 -10.65 7.17 10.75
CA ALA A 7 -10.24 7.75 9.47
C ALA A 7 -9.15 6.93 8.78
N TYR A 8 -8.11 6.49 9.50
CA TYR A 8 -7.06 5.64 8.93
C TYR A 8 -7.59 4.28 8.47
N LEU A 9 -8.55 3.70 9.19
CA LEU A 9 -9.16 2.43 8.78
C LEU A 9 -10.02 2.61 7.52
N ALA A 10 -10.80 3.69 7.43
CA ALA A 10 -11.56 4.02 6.22
C ALA A 10 -10.64 4.25 5.01
N LEU A 11 -9.53 4.97 5.20
CA LEU A 11 -8.53 5.18 4.17
C LEU A 11 -7.82 3.89 3.76
N ALA A 12 -7.53 2.98 4.69
CA ALA A 12 -6.96 1.67 4.36
C ALA A 12 -7.92 0.83 3.51
N LEU A 13 -9.21 0.81 3.87
CA LEU A 13 -10.25 0.10 3.11
C LEU A 13 -10.42 0.70 1.71
N TRP A 14 -10.54 2.02 1.62
CA TRP A 14 -10.64 2.72 0.34
C TRP A 14 -9.41 2.48 -0.54
N GLY A 15 -8.21 2.61 0.04
CA GLY A 15 -6.93 2.38 -0.62
C GLY A 15 -6.68 0.92 -0.99
N THR A 16 -7.47 -0.03 -0.45
CA THR A 16 -7.49 -1.43 -0.86
C THR A 16 -8.43 -1.64 -2.04
N VAL A 17 -9.68 -1.19 -1.89
CA VAL A 17 -10.75 -1.48 -2.85
C VAL A 17 -10.54 -0.74 -4.17
N HIS A 18 -10.21 0.56 -4.11
CA HIS A 18 -10.16 1.38 -5.31
C HIS A 18 -9.05 0.95 -6.30
N PRO A 19 -7.78 0.77 -5.90
CA PRO A 19 -6.74 0.34 -6.83
C PRO A 19 -6.95 -1.10 -7.32
N MET A 20 -7.36 -2.02 -6.42
CA MET A 20 -7.59 -3.42 -6.80
C MET A 20 -8.74 -3.59 -7.78
N TYR A 21 -9.79 -2.78 -7.69
CA TYR A 21 -10.88 -2.78 -8.66
C TYR A 21 -10.36 -2.54 -10.09
N TRP A 22 -9.52 -1.52 -10.28
CA TRP A 22 -8.94 -1.20 -11.59
C TRP A 22 -7.96 -2.26 -12.07
N PHE A 23 -7.11 -2.79 -11.19
CA PHE A 23 -6.17 -3.85 -11.55
C PHE A 23 -6.87 -5.14 -11.99
N VAL A 24 -7.87 -5.60 -11.22
CA VAL A 24 -8.63 -6.81 -11.56
C VAL A 24 -9.44 -6.62 -12.84
N THR A 25 -10.04 -5.44 -13.04
CA THR A 25 -10.77 -5.14 -14.27
C THR A 25 -9.84 -5.23 -15.49
N TYR A 26 -8.68 -4.57 -15.44
CA TYR A 26 -7.70 -4.62 -16.53
C TYR A 26 -7.17 -6.04 -16.79
N MET A 27 -6.88 -6.81 -15.74
CA MET A 27 -6.45 -8.21 -15.87
C MET A 27 -7.52 -9.09 -16.53
N ARG A 28 -8.80 -8.87 -16.22
CA ARG A 28 -9.91 -9.60 -16.82
C ARG A 28 -10.12 -9.24 -18.29
N GLU A 29 -9.96 -7.96 -18.64
CA GLU A 29 -10.12 -7.47 -20.01
C GLU A 29 -8.97 -7.91 -20.92
N THR A 30 -7.73 -7.87 -20.42
CA THR A 30 -6.54 -8.15 -21.24
C THR A 30 -6.13 -9.61 -21.20
N GLY A 31 -6.49 -10.37 -20.15
CA GLY A 31 -6.15 -11.79 -19.98
C GLY A 31 -4.66 -12.09 -19.73
N THR A 32 -3.81 -11.06 -19.71
CA THR A 32 -2.35 -11.12 -19.57
C THR A 32 -1.88 -11.19 -18.11
N GLY A 33 -2.79 -11.03 -17.16
CA GLY A 33 -2.49 -11.09 -15.73
C GLY A 33 -1.55 -9.99 -15.26
N LEU A 34 -0.62 -10.32 -14.35
CA LEU A 34 0.33 -9.36 -13.76
C LEU A 34 1.32 -8.78 -14.79
N ALA A 35 1.68 -9.55 -15.82
CA ALA A 35 2.63 -9.10 -16.84
C ALA A 35 2.05 -7.93 -17.65
N GLY A 36 0.77 -7.99 -18.03
CA GLY A 36 0.11 -6.88 -18.72
C GLY A 36 -0.07 -5.65 -17.87
N LEU A 37 -0.27 -5.79 -16.55
CA LEU A 37 -0.30 -4.65 -15.63
C LEU A 37 1.03 -3.90 -15.63
N ILE A 38 2.15 -4.62 -15.58
CA ILE A 38 3.49 -4.02 -15.60
C ILE A 38 3.75 -3.30 -16.93
N GLU A 39 3.30 -3.89 -18.03
CA GLU A 39 3.39 -3.27 -19.36
C GLU A 39 2.55 -1.99 -19.44
N ALA A 40 1.30 -2.03 -18.96
CA ALA A 40 0.41 -0.88 -18.93
C ALA A 40 0.93 0.26 -18.05
N TRP A 41 1.55 -0.05 -16.92
CA TRP A 41 2.22 0.93 -16.05
C TRP A 41 3.44 1.58 -16.71
N SER A 42 3.98 0.96 -17.76
CA SER A 42 5.17 1.40 -18.48
C SER A 42 4.87 1.97 -19.87
N VAL A 43 3.58 2.11 -20.25
CA VAL A 43 3.17 2.46 -21.61
C VAL A 43 3.61 3.87 -22.03
N ASN A 44 3.72 4.80 -21.08
CA ASN A 44 4.15 6.17 -21.34
C ASN A 44 4.98 6.73 -20.17
N ALA A 45 5.63 7.88 -20.40
CA ALA A 45 6.49 8.52 -19.40
C ALA A 45 5.74 8.92 -18.11
N SER A 46 4.47 9.30 -18.22
CA SER A 46 3.66 9.73 -17.07
C SER A 46 3.29 8.57 -16.14
N THR A 47 2.78 7.48 -16.69
CA THR A 47 2.44 6.24 -15.97
C THR A 47 3.67 5.62 -15.33
N ARG A 48 4.79 5.57 -16.08
CA ARG A 48 6.06 5.09 -15.56
C ARG A 48 6.58 5.97 -14.41
N GLY A 49 6.41 7.29 -14.50
CA GLY A 49 6.70 8.23 -13.42
C GLY A 49 5.90 7.94 -12.15
N LEU A 50 4.59 7.69 -12.28
CA LEU A 50 3.71 7.34 -11.16
C LEU A 50 4.10 6.00 -10.52
N THR A 51 4.50 5.01 -11.30
CA THR A 51 4.99 3.73 -10.77
C THR A 51 6.27 3.91 -9.96
N TRP A 52 7.20 4.75 -10.42
CA TRP A 52 8.41 5.06 -9.66
C TRP A 52 8.11 5.83 -8.37
N ASP A 53 7.19 6.80 -8.40
CA ASP A 53 6.73 7.53 -7.22
C ASP A 53 6.20 6.56 -6.14
N LEU A 54 5.30 5.66 -6.53
CA LEU A 54 4.75 4.63 -5.64
C LEU A 54 5.82 3.65 -5.14
N THR A 55 6.78 3.28 -6.00
CA THR A 55 7.87 2.36 -5.62
C THR A 55 8.79 3.01 -4.57
N ILE A 56 9.17 4.27 -4.77
CA ILE A 56 10.00 5.01 -3.81
C ILE A 56 9.24 5.17 -2.48
N ALA A 57 7.94 5.51 -2.53
CA ALA A 57 7.11 5.60 -1.34
C ALA A 57 7.00 4.25 -0.59
N ALA A 58 6.87 3.14 -1.30
CA ALA A 58 6.83 1.78 -0.72
C ALA A 58 8.15 1.44 -0.01
N ILE A 59 9.29 1.76 -0.62
CA ILE A 59 10.62 1.55 -0.04
C ILE A 59 10.78 2.39 1.22
N ALA A 60 10.48 3.69 1.15
CA ALA A 60 10.58 4.60 2.29
C ALA A 60 9.70 4.13 3.47
N LEU A 61 8.45 3.72 3.19
CA LEU A 61 7.54 3.18 4.20
C LEU A 61 8.09 1.88 4.82
N THR A 62 8.63 0.98 4.00
CA THR A 62 9.21 -0.29 4.48
C THR A 62 10.39 -0.05 5.41
N VAL A 63 11.32 0.82 5.01
CA VAL A 63 12.47 1.21 5.84
C VAL A 63 12.01 1.81 7.17
N TRP A 64 10.99 2.68 7.13
CA TRP A 64 10.42 3.27 8.35
C TRP A 64 9.79 2.23 9.27
N ILE A 65 8.96 1.32 8.74
CA ILE A 65 8.30 0.26 9.52
C ILE A 65 9.36 -0.60 10.20
N VAL A 66 10.40 -1.03 9.47
CA VAL A 66 11.49 -1.86 10.01
C VAL A 66 12.21 -1.12 11.13
N ALA A 67 12.62 0.14 10.90
CA ALA A 67 13.30 0.95 11.91
C ALA A 67 12.46 1.13 13.18
N GLU A 68 11.15 1.44 13.06
CA GLU A 68 10.27 1.63 14.21
C GLU A 68 9.98 0.31 14.94
N THR A 69 9.76 -0.80 14.23
CA THR A 69 9.56 -2.12 14.83
C THR A 69 10.79 -2.57 15.62
N MET A 70 12.01 -2.39 15.09
CA MET A 70 13.23 -2.74 15.80
C MET A 70 13.42 -1.93 17.08
N ARG A 71 13.08 -0.63 17.07
CA ARG A 71 13.21 0.25 18.24
C ARG A 71 12.15 0.01 19.31
N LYS A 72 10.90 -0.24 18.93
CA LYS A 72 9.76 -0.36 19.86
C LYS A 72 9.32 -1.80 20.15
N LYS A 73 9.95 -2.81 19.53
CA LYS A 73 9.58 -4.24 19.56
C LYS A 73 8.10 -4.50 19.22
N ARG A 74 7.49 -3.63 18.40
CA ARG A 74 6.08 -3.73 17.97
C ARG A 74 5.98 -4.56 16.70
N TRP A 75 6.11 -5.89 16.84
CA TRP A 75 6.11 -6.85 15.74
C TRP A 75 4.84 -6.82 14.88
N LEU A 76 3.69 -6.43 15.45
CA LEU A 76 2.43 -6.29 14.73
C LEU A 76 2.48 -5.23 13.60
N ASN A 77 3.36 -4.24 13.71
CA ASN A 77 3.54 -3.23 12.67
C ASN A 77 4.11 -3.81 11.36
N LEU A 78 4.76 -4.98 11.41
CA LEU A 78 5.30 -5.64 10.22
C LEU A 78 4.21 -6.09 9.25
N ILE A 79 2.95 -6.25 9.70
CA ILE A 79 1.80 -6.58 8.84
C ILE A 79 1.54 -5.48 7.79
N ALA A 80 1.97 -4.25 8.04
CA ALA A 80 1.86 -3.18 7.05
C ALA A 80 2.78 -3.40 5.82
N ILE A 81 3.85 -4.19 5.94
CA ILE A 81 4.75 -4.51 4.83
C ILE A 81 4.05 -5.38 3.77
N PRO A 82 3.51 -6.57 4.09
CA PRO A 82 2.77 -7.34 3.10
C PRO A 82 1.52 -6.60 2.61
N ALA A 83 0.87 -5.76 3.43
CA ALA A 83 -0.21 -4.91 2.94
C ALA A 83 0.28 -3.90 1.87
N THR A 84 1.48 -3.34 2.03
CA THR A 84 2.07 -2.39 1.07
C THR A 84 2.37 -3.06 -0.26
N PHE A 85 2.94 -4.27 -0.25
CA PHE A 85 3.33 -4.98 -1.47
C PHE A 85 2.20 -5.77 -2.13
N CYS A 86 1.29 -6.37 -1.34
CA CYS A 86 0.20 -7.19 -1.89
C CYS A 86 -1.03 -6.36 -2.29
N ILE A 87 -1.24 -5.19 -1.66
CA ILE A 87 -2.41 -4.35 -1.91
C ILE A 87 -2.02 -3.01 -2.51
N GLY A 88 -0.99 -2.37 -1.95
CA GLY A 88 -0.47 -1.09 -2.42
C GLY A 88 -0.14 -0.15 -1.26
N VAL A 89 0.68 0.87 -1.55
CA VAL A 89 1.10 1.90 -0.58
C VAL A 89 -0.08 2.66 0.00
N SER A 90 -1.14 2.85 -0.80
CA SER A 90 -2.41 3.47 -0.41
C SER A 90 -3.13 2.73 0.73
N CYS A 91 -2.95 1.41 0.84
CA CYS A 91 -3.46 0.62 1.97
C CYS A 91 -2.42 0.49 3.09
N GLY A 92 -1.16 0.26 2.73
CA GLY A 92 -0.07 0.02 3.68
C GLY A 92 0.15 1.17 4.66
N LEU A 93 0.17 2.42 4.17
CA LEU A 93 0.41 3.60 5.00
C LEU A 93 -0.73 3.86 6.02
N PRO A 94 -2.02 3.91 5.62
CA PRO A 94 -3.09 4.08 6.60
C PRO A 94 -3.20 2.91 7.59
N LEU A 95 -2.97 1.67 7.13
CA LEU A 95 -2.93 0.51 8.01
C LEU A 95 -1.81 0.61 9.04
N TYR A 96 -0.62 1.06 8.62
CA TYR A 96 0.49 1.33 9.53
C TYR A 96 0.14 2.37 10.59
N LEU A 97 -0.46 3.49 10.18
CA LEU A 97 -0.88 4.55 11.10
C LEU A 97 -1.94 4.04 12.09
N PHE A 98 -2.89 3.22 11.63
CA PHE A 98 -3.88 2.57 12.49
C PHE A 98 -3.24 1.67 13.57
N LEU A 99 -2.24 0.87 13.19
CA LEU A 99 -1.51 -0.01 14.11
C LEU A 99 -0.65 0.79 15.09
N ARG A 100 -0.02 1.88 14.62
CA ARG A 100 0.80 2.78 15.44
C ARG A 100 -0.03 3.52 16.49
N SER A 101 -1.25 3.93 16.17
CA SER A 101 -2.16 4.67 17.07
C SER A 101 -2.89 3.80 18.10
N ARG A 102 -2.48 2.54 18.30
CA ARG A 102 -3.04 1.68 19.36
C ARG A 102 -2.60 2.21 20.74
N PRO A 103 -3.53 2.44 21.69
CA PRO A 103 -3.16 2.70 23.08
C PRO A 103 -2.38 1.50 23.64
N ALA A 104 -1.40 1.80 24.50
CA ALA A 104 -0.53 0.80 25.13
C ALA A 104 -1.33 -0.12 26.05
#